data_AF-A0A3L7RXM2-F1
#
_entry.id   AF-A0A3L7RXM2-F1
#
_cell.length_a   1.000
_cell.length_b   1.000
_cell.length_c   1.000
_cell.angle_alpha   90.00
_cell.angle_beta   90.00
_cell.angle_gamma   90.00
#
_symmetry.space_group_name_H-M   'P 1'
#
loop_
_entity.id
_entity.type
_entity.pdbx_description
1 polymer ?
#
loop_
_entity_poly.entity_id
_entity_poly.type
_entity_poly.pdbx_seq_one_letter_code
_entity_poly.pdbx_strand_id
1 'polypeptide(L)' 'MDQASSAPIVIGHRGASGYLPEHSTESAVMAHMMECDYIEQDCVI' A
#
# COMPACT_ATOMS: atom_id res chain seq x y z
N MET A 1 -27.36 -3.23 -8.20
CA MET A 1 -26.49 -2.10 -7.86
C MET A 1 -25.52 -1.93 -9.01
N ASP A 2 -25.52 -0.74 -9.60
CA ASP A 2 -24.76 -0.38 -10.78
C ASP A 2 -23.25 -0.40 -10.48
N GLN A 3 -22.44 -1.05 -11.32
CA GLN A 3 -20.97 -1.07 -11.27
C GLN A 3 -20.40 0.28 -11.77
N ALA A 4 -20.91 1.37 -11.22
CA ALA A 4 -20.51 2.73 -11.57
C ALA A 4 -19.15 3.03 -10.92
N SER A 5 -18.08 2.71 -11.65
CA SER A 5 -16.72 3.29 -11.55
C SER A 5 -16.27 3.72 -10.14
N SER A 6 -16.15 2.78 -9.20
CA SER A 6 -15.40 3.08 -7.97
C SER A 6 -13.96 3.37 -8.37
N ALA A 7 -13.32 4.36 -7.73
CA ALA A 7 -11.88 4.56 -7.88
C ALA A 7 -11.15 3.22 -7.68
N PRO A 8 -10.06 2.95 -8.41
CA PRO A 8 -9.27 1.76 -8.17
C PRO A 8 -8.76 1.77 -6.73
N ILE A 9 -8.74 0.61 -6.08
CA ILE A 9 -8.11 0.45 -4.77
C ILE A 9 -6.60 0.59 -4.97
N VAL A 10 -5.99 1.48 -4.19
CA VAL A 10 -4.54 1.72 -4.19
C VAL A 10 -3.91 0.87 -3.08
N ILE A 11 -3.05 -0.06 -3.49
CA ILE A 11 -2.36 -0.97 -2.57
C ILE A 11 -0.87 -0.62 -2.57
N GLY A 12 -0.33 -0.23 -1.41
CA GLY A 12 1.10 -0.03 -1.20
C GLY A 12 1.82 -1.38 -1.18
N HIS A 13 2.35 -1.79 -2.34
CA HIS A 13 3.09 -3.04 -2.52
C HIS A 13 4.35 -3.05 -1.64
N ARG A 14 4.36 -3.91 -0.62
CA ARG A 14 5.39 -4.00 0.44
C ARG A 14 5.65 -2.66 1.16
N GLY A 15 4.63 -1.80 1.23
CA GLY A 15 4.73 -0.39 1.59
C GLY A 15 4.91 0.54 0.38
N ALA A 16 5.77 1.55 0.51
CA ALA A 16 6.16 2.49 -0.55
C ALA A 16 7.50 2.08 -1.22
N SER A 17 7.57 0.85 -1.74
CA SER A 17 8.81 0.19 -2.21
C SER A 17 9.57 0.93 -3.33
N GLY A 18 8.90 1.78 -4.10
CA GLY A 18 9.56 2.64 -5.09
C GLY A 18 10.33 3.82 -4.48
N TYR A 19 10.11 4.12 -3.19
CA TYR A 19 10.65 5.28 -2.49
C TYR A 19 11.54 4.91 -1.29
N LEU A 20 11.22 3.83 -0.59
CA LEU A 20 11.91 3.37 0.62
C LEU A 20 12.13 1.85 0.56
N PRO A 21 13.06 1.28 1.35
CA PRO A 21 13.26 -0.16 1.41
C PRO A 21 11.96 -0.91 1.71
N GLU A 22 11.59 -1.87 0.87
CA GLU A 22 10.42 -2.73 1.04
C GLU A 22 10.42 -3.44 2.40
N HIS A 23 9.24 -3.77 2.92
CA HIS A 23 9.07 -4.43 4.22
C HIS A 23 9.68 -3.71 5.43
N SER A 24 9.93 -2.41 5.32
CA SER A 24 10.39 -1.57 6.44
C SER A 24 9.24 -0.80 7.10
N THR A 25 9.45 -0.35 8.33
CA THR A 25 8.46 0.48 9.04
C THR A 25 8.30 1.83 8.34
N GLU A 26 9.40 2.40 7.85
CA GLU A 26 9.44 3.67 7.13
C GLU A 26 8.64 3.59 5.82
N SER A 27 8.77 2.48 5.08
CA SER A 27 7.99 2.22 3.87
C SER A 27 6.49 2.12 4.15
N ALA A 28 6.10 1.46 5.24
CA ALA A 28 4.70 1.40 5.67
C ALA A 28 4.16 2.78 6.10
N VAL A 29 4.95 3.56 6.84
CA VAL A 29 4.61 4.94 7.24
C VAL A 29 4.40 5.82 6.01
N MET A 30 5.29 5.74 5.02
CA MET A 30 5.17 6.52 3.79
C MET A 30 3.94 6.12 2.98
N ALA A 31 3.66 4.82 2.84
CA ALA A 31 2.43 4.35 2.18
C ALA A 31 1.16 4.86 2.87
N HIS A 32 1.16 4.91 4.21
CA HIS A 32 0.06 5.51 4.98
C HIS A 32 -0.06 7.02 4.73
N MET A 33 1.06 7.76 4.72
CA MET A 33 1.09 9.20 4.41
C MET A 33 0.69 9.52 2.98
N MET A 34 0.84 8.56 2.06
CA MET A 34 0.36 8.63 0.67
C MET A 34 -1.10 8.25 0.51
N GLU A 35 -1.81 7.98 1.62
CA GLU A 35 -3.24 7.62 1.63
C GLU A 35 -3.54 6.36 0.78
N CYS A 36 -2.61 5.39 0.75
CA CYS A 36 -2.92 4.08 0.19
C CYS A 36 -4.07 3.42 0.98
N ASP A 37 -5.02 2.80 0.29
CA ASP A 37 -6.16 2.13 0.93
C ASP A 37 -5.70 0.95 1.79
N TYR A 38 -4.67 0.22 1.32
CA TYR A 38 -4.07 -0.90 2.04
C TYR A 38 -2.55 -0.88 1.90
N ILE A 39 -1.88 -1.46 2.90
CA ILE A 39 -0.46 -1.79 2.86
C ILE A 39 -0.36 -3.30 2.71
N GLU A 40 0.22 -3.76 1.61
CA GLU A 40 0.48 -5.17 1.37
C GLU A 40 1.80 -5.58 2.04
N GLN A 41 1.85 -6.80 2.58
CA GLN A 41 2.99 -7.32 3.32
C GLN A 41 3.21 -8.80 2.99
N ASP A 42 4.47 -9.17 2.82
CA ASP A 42 4.91 -10.56 2.78
C ASP A 42 5.30 -11.03 4.19
N CYS A 43 4.71 -12.13 4.66
CA CYS A 43 4.99 -12.71 5.98
C CYS A 43 5.75 -14.02 5.85
N VAL A 44 6.80 -14.19 6.65
CA VAL A 44 7.55 -15.45 6.81
C VAL A 44 7.72 -15.78 8.29
N ILE A 45 7.85 -17.06 8.63
CA ILE A 45 8.11 -17.54 10.00
C ILE A 45 9.60 -17.64 10.32
#